data_AF-A0AB38X4N1-F1
#
_entry.id   AF-A0AB38X4N1-F1
#
_cell.length_a   1.000
_cell.length_b   1.000
_cell.length_c   1.000
_cell.angle_alpha   90.00
_cell.angle_beta   90.00
_cell.angle_gamma   90.00
#
_symmetry.space_group_name_H-M   'P 1'
#
loop_
_entity.id
_entity.type
_entity.pdbx_description
1 polymer ?
#
loop_
_entity_poly.entity_id
_entity_poly.type
_entity_poly.pdbx_seq_one_letter_code
_entity_poly.pdbx_strand_id
1 'polypeptide(L)'
;MRKLHHLKAQSLIAAATVTLLATPVVTSITTAQAASVTPSSALLKKSNGYYRTHARALGKKYKLAFDAQSALKKNGKAVVYVNTKDKTLKQSVKLAMAYWNKKLGKTEFTQGSKKNHTLTFGVSTAAASKSDQSDAWWTPMTKKLDVRWSYYTAEKQNIGISMTNQLNKAFYKQYADTIETKAKANLAAKGITTSDKDYLSPFNREASNVETSLPAYTTLKKDVCLVKSTLANEGRKYEYASTIAHEMGHVMGLNHSPNKQDLMYFESGNNNVYSFKKVKAGLSKYNPITTTDKNRAKLALKIYVAAH
;
A
#
# COMPACT_ATOMS: atom_id res chain seq x y z
N MET A 1 5.86 -27.23 -35.91
CA MET A 1 6.23 -26.70 -34.58
C MET A 1 6.78 -25.27 -34.69
N ARG A 2 5.88 -24.30 -34.85
CA ARG A 2 6.15 -22.86 -34.75
C ARG A 2 5.26 -22.34 -33.63
N LYS A 3 5.89 -21.83 -32.57
CA LYS A 3 5.27 -21.39 -31.32
C LYS A 3 4.08 -20.46 -31.58
N LEU A 4 3.01 -20.65 -30.83
CA LEU A 4 1.81 -19.81 -30.81
C LEU A 4 2.17 -18.32 -30.66
N HIS A 5 2.06 -17.56 -31.73
CA HIS A 5 2.31 -16.12 -31.74
C HIS A 5 1.03 -15.27 -31.56
N HIS A 6 -0.15 -15.87 -31.34
CA HIS A 6 -1.42 -15.13 -31.25
C HIS A 6 -2.16 -15.19 -29.90
N LEU A 7 -1.56 -15.76 -28.85
CA LEU A 7 -1.96 -15.50 -27.44
C LEU A 7 -1.21 -14.29 -26.82
N LYS A 8 -0.55 -13.49 -27.67
CA LYS A 8 0.21 -12.28 -27.32
C LYS A 8 -0.38 -10.99 -27.92
N ALA A 9 -1.70 -10.88 -28.04
CA ALA A 9 -2.34 -9.56 -28.11
C ALA A 9 -2.42 -8.95 -26.70
N GLN A 10 -1.24 -8.73 -26.09
CA GLN A 10 -1.10 -7.66 -25.12
C GLN A 10 -0.82 -6.37 -25.90
N SER A 11 -1.28 -5.24 -25.38
CA SER A 11 -1.17 -3.86 -25.90
C SER A 11 -2.40 -3.48 -26.74
N LEU A 12 -3.26 -2.57 -26.30
CA LEU A 12 -2.95 -1.14 -26.16
C LEU A 12 -3.63 -0.53 -24.93
N ILE A 13 -2.88 -0.28 -23.85
CA ILE A 13 -2.75 1.03 -23.21
C ILE A 13 -1.32 1.07 -22.66
N ALA A 14 -0.50 1.92 -23.25
CA ALA A 14 0.86 2.18 -22.78
C ALA A 14 0.79 2.81 -21.37
N ALA A 15 1.33 2.11 -20.38
CA ALA A 15 1.79 2.71 -19.14
C ALA A 15 3.32 2.74 -19.22
N ALA A 16 3.88 3.94 -19.36
CA ALA A 16 5.31 4.15 -19.27
C ALA A 16 5.77 3.84 -17.84
N THR A 17 6.29 2.64 -17.61
CA THR A 17 7.02 2.28 -16.40
C THR A 17 8.46 2.73 -16.55
N VAL A 18 8.86 3.75 -15.80
CA VAL A 18 10.27 4.04 -15.53
C VAL A 18 10.75 3.05 -14.47
N THR A 19 11.39 1.97 -14.91
CA THR A 19 12.11 1.03 -14.05
C THR A 19 13.54 1.52 -13.86
N LEU A 20 13.89 2.03 -12.67
CA LEU A 20 15.29 2.11 -12.25
C LEU A 20 15.75 0.70 -11.87
N LEU A 21 16.63 0.11 -12.67
CA LEU A 21 17.33 -1.12 -12.32
C LEU A 21 18.60 -0.75 -11.54
N ALA A 22 18.57 -0.94 -10.22
CA ALA A 22 19.77 -1.03 -9.41
C ALA A 22 20.02 -2.52 -9.09
N THR A 23 21.09 -3.08 -9.64
CA THR A 23 21.54 -4.45 -9.36
C THR A 23 22.05 -4.54 -7.92
N PRO A 24 21.57 -5.48 -7.08
CA PRO A 24 22.20 -5.72 -5.78
C PRO A 24 23.50 -6.49 -5.99
N VAL A 25 24.63 -5.85 -5.70
CA VAL A 25 25.90 -6.54 -5.46
C VAL A 25 25.74 -7.33 -4.15
N VAL A 26 25.72 -8.66 -4.25
CA VAL A 26 25.65 -9.54 -3.08
C VAL A 26 27.05 -9.65 -2.48
N THR A 27 27.37 -8.78 -1.53
CA THR A 27 28.46 -9.03 -0.58
C THR A 27 27.89 -9.80 0.60
N SER A 28 28.33 -11.05 0.76
CA SER A 28 28.08 -11.89 1.93
C SER A 28 28.74 -11.26 3.17
N ILE A 29 27.98 -10.45 3.90
CA ILE A 29 28.39 -9.92 5.20
C ILE A 29 27.76 -10.80 6.27
N THR A 30 28.61 -11.41 7.10
CA THR A 30 28.21 -12.11 8.31
C THR A 30 27.34 -11.18 9.17
N THR A 31 26.05 -11.49 9.28
CA THR A 31 25.10 -10.63 10.02
C THR A 31 25.36 -10.74 11.51
N ALA A 32 26.17 -9.82 12.04
CA ALA A 32 26.02 -9.40 13.43
C ALA A 32 24.53 -9.12 13.66
N GLN A 33 23.94 -9.83 14.62
CA GLN A 33 22.52 -9.73 14.94
C GLN A 33 22.18 -8.25 15.17
N ALA A 34 21.52 -7.62 14.19
CA ALA A 34 21.26 -6.19 14.23
C ALA A 34 20.61 -5.88 15.58
N ALA A 35 21.27 -5.03 16.39
CA ALA A 35 20.79 -4.71 17.72
C ALA A 35 19.31 -4.31 17.62
N SER A 36 18.44 -5.12 18.23
CA SER A 36 17.01 -4.97 18.05
C SER A 36 16.60 -3.55 18.46
N VAL A 37 15.99 -2.82 17.52
CA VAL A 37 15.42 -1.49 17.80
C VAL A 37 14.07 -1.58 18.52
N THR A 38 13.73 -2.75 19.06
CA THR A 38 12.49 -2.97 19.81
C THR A 38 12.72 -2.71 21.30
N PRO A 39 12.12 -1.66 21.89
CA PRO A 39 12.17 -1.45 23.34
C PRO A 39 11.59 -2.63 24.11
N SER A 40 12.26 -3.03 25.18
CA SER A 40 11.78 -4.08 26.09
C SER A 40 10.70 -3.55 27.03
N SER A 41 9.87 -4.44 27.55
CA SER A 41 8.84 -4.10 28.55
C SER A 41 9.44 -3.46 29.81
N ALA A 42 10.63 -3.89 30.24
CA ALA A 42 11.33 -3.33 31.39
C ALA A 42 11.74 -1.87 31.15
N LEU A 43 12.23 -1.56 29.94
CA LEU A 43 12.55 -0.19 29.56
C LEU A 43 11.30 0.69 29.55
N LEU A 44 10.18 0.22 28.99
CA LEU A 44 8.92 0.97 28.92
C LEU A 44 8.27 1.25 30.29
N LYS A 45 8.75 0.62 31.36
CA LYS A 45 8.32 0.81 32.74
C LYS A 45 9.23 1.73 33.55
N LYS A 46 10.30 2.27 32.97
CA LYS A 46 11.18 3.23 33.67
C LYS A 46 10.44 4.54 33.99
N SER A 47 10.98 5.27 34.96
CA SER A 47 10.41 6.52 35.47
C SER A 47 10.62 7.70 34.50
N ASN A 48 9.86 8.78 34.68
CA ASN A 48 10.03 10.00 33.89
C ASN A 48 11.43 10.61 34.06
N GLY A 49 11.99 10.57 35.27
CA GLY A 49 13.38 10.99 35.53
C GLY A 49 14.37 10.20 34.68
N TYR A 50 14.22 8.86 34.62
CA TYR A 50 15.06 8.02 33.77
C TYR A 50 14.96 8.42 32.30
N TYR A 51 13.74 8.62 31.77
CA TYR A 51 13.57 9.01 30.37
C TYR A 51 14.19 10.36 30.05
N ARG A 52 14.05 11.37 30.93
CA ARG A 52 14.70 12.67 30.74
C ARG A 52 16.23 12.52 30.70
N THR A 53 16.81 11.84 31.68
CA THR A 53 18.27 11.66 31.77
C THR A 53 18.84 10.89 30.58
N HIS A 54 18.11 9.91 30.04
CA HIS A 54 18.62 9.00 29.02
C HIS A 54 18.06 9.28 27.61
N ALA A 55 17.32 10.36 27.40
CA ALA A 55 16.60 10.64 26.15
C ALA A 55 17.50 10.52 24.91
N ARG A 56 18.68 11.16 24.93
CA ARG A 56 19.63 11.13 23.80
C ARG A 56 20.12 9.73 23.47
N ALA A 57 20.51 8.95 24.48
CA ALA A 57 20.99 7.58 24.31
C ALA A 57 19.87 6.66 23.79
N LEU A 58 18.66 6.82 24.33
CA LEU A 58 17.47 6.08 23.88
C LEU A 58 17.09 6.44 22.44
N GLY A 59 17.15 7.73 22.08
CA GLY A 59 16.88 8.21 20.74
C GLY A 59 17.83 7.60 19.70
N LYS A 60 19.13 7.55 20.00
CA LYS A 60 20.12 6.89 19.13
C LYS A 60 19.85 5.38 19.01
N LYS A 61 19.66 4.68 20.13
CA LYS A 61 19.48 3.22 20.16
C LYS A 61 18.21 2.76 19.46
N TYR A 62 17.10 3.46 19.67
CA TYR A 62 15.78 3.06 19.18
C TYR A 62 15.33 3.85 17.95
N LYS A 63 16.24 4.64 17.34
CA LYS A 63 16.01 5.48 16.17
C LYS A 63 14.78 6.38 16.37
N LEU A 64 14.85 7.29 17.32
CA LEU A 64 13.81 8.28 17.60
C LEU A 64 14.25 9.66 17.12
N ALA A 65 13.31 10.45 16.61
CA ALA A 65 13.47 11.83 16.14
C ALA A 65 12.57 12.74 16.97
N PHE A 66 13.12 13.31 18.05
CA PHE A 66 12.32 14.11 18.98
C PHE A 66 11.90 15.47 18.39
N ASP A 67 12.72 16.01 17.48
CA ASP A 67 12.44 17.21 16.69
C ASP A 67 11.23 17.06 15.76
N ALA A 68 10.88 15.83 15.37
CA ALA A 68 9.69 15.56 14.57
C ALA A 68 8.37 15.66 15.36
N GLN A 69 8.40 15.72 16.70
CA GLN A 69 7.20 15.65 17.57
C GLN A 69 6.46 16.99 17.75
N SER A 70 6.56 17.91 16.78
CA SER A 70 6.03 19.28 16.87
C SER A 70 4.49 19.39 16.89
N ALA A 71 3.80 18.34 16.43
CA ALA A 71 2.33 18.25 16.38
C ALA A 71 1.72 17.69 17.68
N LEU A 72 2.53 17.26 18.65
CA LEU A 72 2.02 16.71 19.90
C LEU A 72 1.66 17.84 20.87
N LYS A 73 0.59 17.65 21.64
CA LYS A 73 0.34 18.39 22.88
C LYS A 73 1.28 17.87 23.97
N LYS A 74 1.48 18.61 25.07
CA LYS A 74 2.32 18.21 26.21
C LYS A 74 2.04 16.78 26.73
N ASN A 75 0.79 16.32 26.62
CA ASN A 75 0.40 14.97 27.02
C ASN A 75 0.68 13.87 25.96
N GLY A 76 1.43 14.18 24.90
CA GLY A 76 1.83 13.25 23.83
C GLY A 76 0.78 13.02 22.75
N LYS A 77 -0.39 13.68 22.81
CA LYS A 77 -1.51 13.44 21.87
C LYS A 77 -1.53 14.45 20.73
N ALA A 78 -2.04 14.03 19.57
CA ALA A 78 -2.27 14.89 18.41
C ALA A 78 -3.77 15.00 18.07
N VAL A 79 -4.20 16.20 17.68
CA VAL A 79 -5.54 16.47 17.17
C VAL A 79 -5.43 16.78 15.68
N VAL A 80 -6.06 15.97 14.84
CA VAL A 80 -5.87 15.96 13.38
C VAL A 80 -7.00 16.67 12.67
N TYR A 81 -6.70 17.78 12.01
CA TYR A 81 -7.62 18.39 11.05
C TYR A 81 -7.44 17.75 9.67
N VAL A 82 -8.50 17.11 9.17
CA VAL A 82 -8.49 16.44 7.86
C VAL A 82 -8.94 17.41 6.76
N ASN A 83 -7.99 18.10 6.14
CA ASN A 83 -8.22 19.10 5.10
C ASN A 83 -8.21 18.49 3.69
N THR A 84 -9.26 17.73 3.38
CA THR A 84 -9.52 17.27 2.00
C THR A 84 -11.02 17.19 1.74
N LYS A 85 -11.42 17.24 0.47
CA LYS A 85 -12.80 16.98 0.05
C LYS A 85 -13.03 15.52 -0.32
N ASP A 86 -11.97 14.75 -0.58
CA ASP A 86 -12.08 13.34 -0.98
C ASP A 86 -12.57 12.44 0.16
N LYS A 87 -13.69 11.74 -0.05
CA LYS A 87 -14.34 10.91 0.97
C LYS A 87 -13.54 9.66 1.30
N THR A 88 -12.90 9.03 0.31
CA THR A 88 -12.11 7.81 0.52
C THR A 88 -10.83 8.14 1.29
N LEU A 89 -10.16 9.23 0.95
CA LEU A 89 -8.97 9.70 1.66
C LEU A 89 -9.28 10.11 3.10
N LYS A 90 -10.43 10.75 3.37
CA LYS A 90 -10.91 10.97 4.75
C LYS A 90 -11.00 9.67 5.55
N GLN A 91 -11.54 8.62 4.92
CA GLN A 91 -11.61 7.30 5.55
C GLN A 91 -10.22 6.69 5.77
N SER A 92 -9.29 6.86 4.83
CA SER A 92 -7.89 6.45 5.01
C SER A 92 -7.24 7.09 6.24
N VAL A 93 -7.39 8.41 6.41
CA VAL A 93 -6.87 9.13 7.59
C VAL A 93 -7.50 8.61 8.89
N LYS A 94 -8.84 8.42 8.90
CA LYS A 94 -9.55 7.86 10.05
C LYS A 94 -9.01 6.48 10.43
N LEU A 95 -8.75 5.64 9.42
CA LEU A 95 -8.23 4.30 9.60
C LEU A 95 -6.78 4.29 10.09
N ALA A 96 -5.92 5.18 9.55
CA ALA A 96 -4.54 5.37 10.01
C ALA A 96 -4.49 5.73 11.50
N MET A 97 -5.32 6.69 11.95
CA MET A 97 -5.45 7.02 13.37
C MET A 97 -5.91 5.81 14.19
N ALA A 98 -6.91 5.07 13.69
CA ALA A 98 -7.43 3.88 14.36
C ALA A 98 -6.39 2.77 14.48
N TYR A 99 -5.48 2.61 13.50
CA TYR A 99 -4.40 1.64 13.57
C TYR A 99 -3.49 1.89 14.76
N TRP A 100 -3.01 3.11 14.91
CA TRP A 100 -2.16 3.50 16.03
C TRP A 100 -2.90 3.41 17.34
N ASN A 101 -4.10 3.99 17.43
CA ASN A 101 -4.87 3.99 18.67
C ASN A 101 -5.15 2.56 19.17
N LYS A 102 -5.56 1.65 18.27
CA LYS A 102 -5.81 0.25 18.59
C LYS A 102 -4.55 -0.47 19.07
N LYS A 103 -3.41 -0.27 18.39
CA LYS A 103 -2.15 -0.98 18.73
C LYS A 103 -1.49 -0.47 20.00
N LEU A 104 -1.64 0.83 20.28
CA LEU A 104 -1.15 1.43 21.51
C LEU A 104 -2.07 1.15 22.70
N GLY A 105 -3.34 0.84 22.44
CA GLY A 105 -4.38 0.62 23.45
C GLY A 105 -4.86 1.93 24.08
N LYS A 106 -4.61 3.06 23.42
CA LYS A 106 -4.91 4.42 23.88
C LYS A 106 -5.22 5.31 22.69
N THR A 107 -6.02 6.35 22.92
CA THR A 107 -6.31 7.36 21.89
C THR A 107 -5.21 8.42 21.87
N GLU A 108 -4.23 8.24 20.98
CA GLU A 108 -3.13 9.18 20.74
C GLU A 108 -3.44 10.17 19.62
N PHE A 109 -4.23 9.75 18.62
CA PHE A 109 -4.73 10.61 17.56
C PHE A 109 -6.24 10.77 17.64
N THR A 110 -6.73 12.01 17.60
CA THR A 110 -8.17 12.30 17.51
C THR A 110 -8.47 13.19 16.32
N GLN A 111 -9.70 13.12 15.81
CA GLN A 111 -10.16 14.06 14.80
C GLN A 111 -10.44 15.43 15.43
N GLY A 112 -9.98 16.49 14.77
CA GLY A 112 -10.24 17.88 15.13
C GLY A 112 -10.92 18.67 14.02
N SER A 113 -10.78 19.98 14.09
CA SER A 113 -11.33 20.93 13.13
C SER A 113 -10.27 21.94 12.69
N LYS A 114 -10.58 22.74 11.66
CA LYS A 114 -9.68 23.82 11.20
C LYS A 114 -9.28 24.76 12.34
N LYS A 115 -10.17 25.04 13.30
CA LYS A 115 -9.92 25.93 14.44
C LYS A 115 -9.27 25.22 15.64
N ASN A 116 -9.43 23.91 15.78
CA ASN A 116 -8.92 23.14 16.91
C ASN A 116 -8.20 21.88 16.41
N HIS A 117 -6.90 22.01 16.18
CA HIS A 117 -6.01 20.92 15.79
C HIS A 117 -4.56 21.24 16.19
N THR A 118 -3.73 20.21 16.20
CA THR A 118 -2.27 20.31 16.35
C THR A 118 -1.52 19.74 15.15
N LEU A 119 -2.21 18.96 14.31
CA LEU A 119 -1.73 18.38 13.07
C LEU A 119 -2.75 18.70 11.95
N THR A 120 -2.30 19.23 10.82
CA THR A 120 -3.11 19.31 9.60
C THR A 120 -2.75 18.16 8.67
N PHE A 121 -3.74 17.37 8.27
CA PHE A 121 -3.64 16.49 7.12
C PHE A 121 -4.11 17.24 5.87
N GLY A 122 -3.33 17.20 4.79
CA GLY A 122 -3.65 17.88 3.54
C GLY A 122 -3.36 17.05 2.29
N VAL A 123 -3.58 17.67 1.14
CA VAL A 123 -3.28 17.11 -0.18
C VAL A 123 -2.44 18.13 -0.93
N SER A 124 -1.30 17.70 -1.45
CA SER A 124 -0.46 18.50 -2.33
C SER A 124 -0.80 18.22 -3.78
N THR A 125 -1.17 19.28 -4.51
CA THR A 125 -1.45 19.24 -5.96
C THR A 125 -0.25 19.68 -6.80
N ALA A 126 0.89 19.99 -6.18
CA ALA A 126 2.11 20.27 -6.91
C ALA A 126 2.51 19.05 -7.76
N ALA A 127 3.12 19.32 -8.92
CA ALA A 127 3.58 18.28 -9.81
C ALA A 127 4.56 17.35 -9.10
N ALA A 128 4.44 16.05 -9.38
CA ALA A 128 5.41 15.07 -8.92
C ALA A 128 6.78 15.35 -9.56
N SER A 129 7.84 15.23 -8.78
CA SER A 129 9.21 15.50 -9.19
C SER A 129 10.13 14.35 -8.79
N LYS A 130 11.32 14.26 -9.39
CA LYS A 130 12.32 13.24 -9.02
C LYS A 130 12.81 13.35 -7.58
N SER A 131 12.57 14.50 -6.92
CA SER A 131 12.85 14.70 -5.50
C SER A 131 11.76 14.14 -4.57
N ASP A 132 10.59 13.77 -5.10
CA ASP A 132 9.57 13.10 -4.30
C ASP A 132 9.99 11.65 -4.04
N GLN A 133 10.42 11.39 -2.80
CA GLN A 133 10.85 10.06 -2.36
C GLN A 133 9.70 9.23 -1.75
N SER A 134 8.49 9.79 -1.64
CA SER A 134 7.32 9.12 -1.04
C SER A 134 5.99 9.73 -1.52
N ASP A 135 4.91 8.95 -1.36
CA ASP A 135 3.52 9.34 -1.62
C ASP A 135 2.94 10.31 -0.59
N ALA A 136 3.53 10.34 0.60
CA ALA A 136 3.16 11.21 1.68
C ALA A 136 4.40 11.66 2.45
N TRP A 137 4.29 12.76 3.18
CA TRP A 137 5.38 13.22 4.04
C TRP A 137 4.85 14.00 5.23
N TRP A 138 5.54 13.84 6.36
CA TRP A 138 5.41 14.66 7.55
C TRP A 138 6.38 15.87 7.50
N THR A 139 5.84 17.08 7.67
CA THR A 139 6.60 18.34 7.77
C THR A 139 6.47 18.92 9.18
N PRO A 140 7.45 18.70 10.08
CA PRO A 140 7.38 19.14 11.47
C PRO A 140 7.20 20.66 11.62
N MET A 141 7.92 21.46 10.83
CA MET A 141 7.94 22.92 10.96
C MET A 141 6.55 23.54 10.76
N THR A 142 5.80 23.07 9.77
CA THR A 142 4.45 23.57 9.45
C THR A 142 3.35 22.73 10.08
N LYS A 143 3.70 21.66 10.80
CA LYS A 143 2.78 20.67 11.37
C LYS A 143 1.79 20.10 10.35
N LYS A 144 2.31 19.77 9.16
CA LYS A 144 1.52 19.23 8.04
C LYS A 144 1.95 17.82 7.65
N LEU A 145 0.97 16.94 7.49
CA LEU A 145 1.10 15.65 6.84
C LEU A 145 0.36 15.74 5.52
N ASP A 146 1.06 15.66 4.40
CA ASP A 146 0.47 15.81 3.08
C ASP A 146 0.60 14.51 2.27
N VAL A 147 -0.37 14.29 1.38
CA VAL A 147 -0.34 13.24 0.35
C VAL A 147 -0.20 13.89 -1.02
N ARG A 148 0.62 13.31 -1.89
CA ARG A 148 0.74 13.70 -3.29
C ARG A 148 -0.52 13.27 -4.07
N TRP A 149 -1.26 14.24 -4.61
CA TRP A 149 -2.52 13.97 -5.30
C TRP A 149 -2.37 13.10 -6.56
N SER A 150 -1.32 13.32 -7.35
CA SER A 150 -1.07 12.56 -8.58
C SER A 150 -0.84 11.08 -8.31
N TYR A 151 -0.09 10.74 -7.26
CA TYR A 151 0.12 9.34 -6.86
C TYR A 151 -1.16 8.74 -6.28
N TYR A 152 -1.88 9.47 -5.42
CA TYR A 152 -3.16 9.01 -4.87
C TYR A 152 -4.21 8.70 -5.94
N THR A 153 -4.27 9.51 -6.99
CA THR A 153 -5.20 9.31 -8.09
C THR A 153 -4.79 8.15 -8.99
N ALA A 154 -3.51 8.05 -9.35
CA ALA A 154 -2.96 6.95 -10.13
C ALA A 154 -3.12 5.58 -9.44
N GLU A 155 -3.03 5.55 -8.10
CA GLU A 155 -3.00 4.29 -7.35
C GLU A 155 -4.30 3.49 -7.45
N LYS A 156 -5.44 4.16 -7.65
CA LYS A 156 -6.70 3.47 -7.94
C LYS A 156 -6.58 2.61 -9.21
N GLN A 157 -5.95 3.15 -10.25
CA GLN A 157 -5.76 2.44 -11.51
C GLN A 157 -4.75 1.31 -11.35
N ASN A 158 -3.63 1.54 -10.65
CA ASN A 158 -2.62 0.51 -10.39
C ASN A 158 -3.21 -0.71 -9.69
N ILE A 159 -3.97 -0.49 -8.62
CA ILE A 159 -4.68 -1.56 -7.89
C ILE A 159 -5.68 -2.27 -8.79
N GLY A 160 -6.48 -1.51 -9.55
CA GLY A 160 -7.46 -2.06 -10.48
C GLY A 160 -6.84 -2.98 -11.53
N ILE A 161 -5.75 -2.53 -12.16
CA ILE A 161 -4.99 -3.31 -13.14
C ILE A 161 -4.44 -4.58 -12.50
N SER A 162 -3.83 -4.48 -11.31
CA SER A 162 -3.26 -5.63 -10.61
C SER A 162 -4.31 -6.71 -10.32
N MET A 163 -5.48 -6.32 -9.81
CA MET A 163 -6.58 -7.24 -9.54
C MET A 163 -7.17 -7.85 -10.82
N THR A 164 -7.40 -7.04 -11.86
CA THR A 164 -7.90 -7.53 -13.15
C THR A 164 -6.91 -8.51 -13.80
N ASN A 165 -5.61 -8.25 -13.71
CA ASN A 165 -4.58 -9.15 -14.22
C ASN A 165 -4.58 -10.50 -13.48
N GLN A 166 -4.81 -10.49 -12.15
CA GLN A 166 -4.95 -11.74 -11.39
C GLN A 166 -6.17 -12.56 -11.85
N LEU A 167 -7.31 -11.90 -12.06
CA LEU A 167 -8.53 -12.53 -12.55
C LEU A 167 -8.34 -13.14 -13.95
N ASN A 168 -7.82 -12.35 -14.89
CA ASN A 168 -7.55 -12.81 -16.26
C ASN A 168 -6.54 -13.96 -16.26
N LYS A 169 -5.45 -13.85 -15.49
CA LYS A 169 -4.44 -14.91 -15.39
C LYS A 169 -5.04 -16.20 -14.86
N ALA A 170 -5.91 -16.13 -13.84
CA ALA A 170 -6.59 -17.31 -13.31
C ALA A 170 -7.53 -17.95 -14.34
N PHE A 171 -8.31 -17.13 -15.05
CA PHE A 171 -9.21 -17.58 -16.11
C PHE A 171 -8.44 -18.26 -17.25
N TYR A 172 -7.45 -17.60 -17.86
CA TYR A 172 -6.72 -18.18 -18.99
C TYR A 172 -5.86 -19.37 -18.60
N LYS A 173 -5.33 -19.41 -17.36
CA LYS A 173 -4.65 -20.61 -16.86
C LYS A 173 -5.58 -21.84 -16.86
N GLN A 174 -6.87 -21.65 -16.66
CA GLN A 174 -7.84 -22.75 -16.58
C GLN A 174 -8.53 -23.05 -17.92
N TYR A 175 -8.79 -22.04 -18.74
CA TYR A 175 -9.69 -22.18 -19.89
C TYR A 175 -9.01 -22.03 -21.26
N ALA A 176 -7.73 -21.64 -21.34
CA ALA A 176 -7.06 -21.43 -22.64
C ALA A 176 -7.12 -22.67 -23.55
N ASP A 177 -6.75 -23.84 -23.04
CA ASP A 177 -6.76 -25.09 -23.83
C ASP A 177 -8.17 -25.49 -24.27
N THR A 178 -9.17 -25.24 -23.42
CA THR A 178 -10.59 -25.50 -23.74
C THR A 178 -11.07 -24.58 -24.86
N ILE A 179 -10.71 -23.29 -24.79
CA ILE A 179 -11.06 -22.29 -25.81
C ILE A 179 -10.41 -22.67 -27.14
N GLU A 180 -9.10 -22.96 -27.14
CA GLU A 180 -8.36 -23.33 -28.34
C GLU A 180 -8.92 -24.61 -28.98
N THR A 181 -9.16 -25.65 -28.18
CA THR A 181 -9.65 -26.94 -28.68
C THR A 181 -11.04 -26.81 -29.30
N LYS A 182 -11.96 -26.11 -28.63
CA LYS A 182 -13.31 -25.90 -29.14
C LYS A 182 -13.32 -25.02 -30.39
N ALA A 183 -12.51 -23.95 -30.43
CA ALA A 183 -12.42 -23.09 -31.60
C ALA A 183 -11.91 -23.85 -32.84
N LYS A 184 -10.89 -24.70 -32.67
CA LYS A 184 -10.40 -25.58 -33.74
C LYS A 184 -11.48 -26.54 -34.23
N ALA A 185 -12.20 -27.20 -33.31
CA ALA A 185 -13.27 -28.13 -33.66
C ALA A 185 -14.42 -27.43 -34.43
N ASN A 186 -14.83 -26.24 -33.98
CA ASN A 186 -15.88 -25.44 -34.63
C ASN A 186 -15.48 -24.99 -36.04
N LEU A 187 -14.21 -24.66 -36.27
CA LEU A 187 -13.71 -24.30 -37.60
C LEU A 187 -13.57 -25.52 -38.52
N ALA A 188 -13.08 -26.64 -38.01
CA ALA A 188 -12.98 -27.88 -38.77
C ALA A 188 -14.36 -28.36 -39.25
N ALA A 189 -15.39 -28.22 -38.42
CA ALA A 189 -16.78 -28.52 -38.80
C ALA A 189 -17.31 -27.60 -39.93
N LYS A 190 -16.69 -26.44 -40.16
CA LYS A 190 -16.98 -25.50 -41.26
C LYS A 190 -16.05 -25.70 -42.47
N GLY A 191 -15.21 -26.75 -42.47
CA GLY A 191 -14.21 -27.01 -43.51
C GLY A 191 -13.00 -26.08 -43.48
N ILE A 192 -12.84 -25.25 -42.43
CA ILE A 192 -11.72 -24.32 -42.29
C ILE A 192 -10.60 -25.01 -41.51
N THR A 193 -9.42 -25.10 -42.10
CA THR A 193 -8.28 -25.85 -41.55
C THR A 193 -7.07 -24.98 -41.25
N THR A 194 -6.16 -25.46 -40.40
CA THR A 194 -4.91 -24.76 -40.07
C THR A 194 -3.99 -24.49 -41.27
N SER A 195 -4.25 -25.14 -42.40
CA SER A 195 -3.49 -24.97 -43.65
C SER A 195 -4.02 -23.83 -44.51
N ASP A 196 -5.19 -23.27 -44.19
CA ASP A 196 -5.79 -22.18 -44.96
C ASP A 196 -4.97 -20.89 -44.76
N LYS A 197 -4.75 -20.16 -45.86
CA LYS A 197 -3.89 -18.96 -45.89
C LYS A 197 -4.31 -17.90 -44.85
N ASP A 198 -5.60 -17.78 -44.58
CA ASP A 198 -6.16 -16.78 -43.66
C ASP A 198 -6.62 -17.35 -42.31
N TYR A 199 -6.24 -18.59 -41.96
CA TYR A 199 -6.75 -19.33 -40.79
C TYR A 199 -6.75 -18.58 -39.45
N LEU A 200 -5.75 -17.71 -39.23
CA LEU A 200 -5.62 -16.99 -37.95
C LEU A 200 -6.77 -16.03 -37.67
N SER A 201 -7.33 -15.38 -38.70
CA SER A 201 -8.46 -14.46 -38.55
C SER A 201 -9.75 -15.15 -38.08
N PRO A 202 -10.26 -16.20 -38.77
CA PRO A 202 -11.40 -16.97 -38.29
C PRO A 202 -11.11 -17.70 -36.98
N PHE A 203 -9.87 -18.16 -36.73
CA PHE A 203 -9.50 -18.76 -35.44
C PHE A 203 -9.63 -17.78 -34.28
N ASN A 204 -9.05 -16.59 -34.40
CA ASN A 204 -9.14 -15.58 -33.32
C ASN A 204 -10.59 -15.16 -33.06
N ARG A 205 -11.41 -15.03 -34.11
CA ARG A 205 -12.84 -14.72 -33.99
C ARG A 205 -13.60 -15.85 -33.29
N GLU A 206 -13.39 -17.10 -33.72
CA GLU A 206 -14.05 -18.27 -33.12
C GLU A 206 -13.59 -18.50 -31.67
N ALA A 207 -12.30 -18.34 -31.37
CA ALA A 207 -11.76 -18.40 -30.01
C ALA A 207 -12.41 -17.34 -29.11
N SER A 208 -12.59 -16.11 -29.60
CA SER A 208 -13.31 -15.07 -28.87
C SER A 208 -14.80 -15.43 -28.65
N ASN A 209 -15.46 -16.05 -29.63
CA ASN A 209 -16.85 -16.49 -29.48
C ASN A 209 -16.96 -17.59 -28.41
N VAL A 210 -16.07 -18.59 -28.47
CA VAL A 210 -16.02 -19.66 -27.47
C VAL A 210 -15.71 -19.10 -26.08
N GLU A 211 -14.73 -18.20 -25.97
CA GLU A 211 -14.38 -17.55 -24.71
C GLU A 211 -15.59 -16.86 -24.09
N THR A 212 -16.27 -16.01 -24.86
CA THR A 212 -17.41 -15.22 -24.38
C THR A 212 -18.65 -16.07 -24.10
N SER A 213 -18.76 -17.27 -24.69
CA SER A 213 -19.85 -18.21 -24.40
C SER A 213 -19.63 -19.04 -23.13
N LEU A 214 -18.43 -19.06 -22.55
CA LEU A 214 -18.18 -19.82 -21.31
C LEU A 214 -18.92 -19.16 -20.12
N PRO A 215 -19.67 -19.92 -19.29
CA PRO A 215 -20.25 -19.37 -18.06
C PRO A 215 -19.23 -18.72 -17.13
N ALA A 216 -17.99 -19.24 -17.11
CA ALA A 216 -16.87 -18.68 -16.36
C ALA A 216 -16.47 -17.27 -16.84
N TYR A 217 -16.66 -16.95 -18.13
CA TYR A 217 -16.39 -15.63 -18.67
C TYR A 217 -17.38 -14.58 -18.14
N THR A 218 -18.65 -14.95 -17.97
CA THR A 218 -19.65 -14.09 -17.31
C THR A 218 -19.23 -13.74 -15.89
N THR A 219 -18.72 -14.72 -15.13
CA THR A 219 -18.17 -14.50 -13.79
C THR A 219 -16.93 -13.60 -13.83
N LEU A 220 -16.00 -13.85 -14.75
CA LEU A 220 -14.82 -12.99 -14.95
C LEU A 220 -15.23 -11.54 -15.21
N LYS A 221 -16.14 -11.31 -16.15
CA LYS A 221 -16.65 -9.98 -16.50
C LYS A 221 -17.28 -9.30 -15.29
N LYS A 222 -18.11 -10.01 -14.52
CA LYS A 222 -18.71 -9.50 -13.28
C LYS A 222 -17.66 -9.09 -12.24
N ASP A 223 -16.66 -9.94 -12.01
CA ASP A 223 -15.59 -9.66 -11.04
C ASP A 223 -14.68 -8.50 -11.50
N VAL A 224 -14.38 -8.39 -12.80
CA VAL A 224 -13.66 -7.24 -13.36
C VAL A 224 -14.47 -5.94 -13.21
N CYS A 225 -15.78 -5.97 -13.42
CA CYS A 225 -16.65 -4.83 -13.15
C CYS A 225 -16.62 -4.44 -11.67
N LEU A 226 -16.69 -5.43 -10.76
CA LEU A 226 -16.61 -5.21 -9.31
C LEU A 226 -15.27 -4.58 -8.87
N VAL A 227 -14.16 -4.96 -9.51
CA VAL A 227 -12.85 -4.33 -9.30
C VAL A 227 -12.92 -2.84 -9.64
N LYS A 228 -13.43 -2.50 -10.83
CA LYS A 228 -13.47 -1.12 -11.33
C LYS A 228 -14.42 -0.22 -10.52
N SER A 229 -15.59 -0.73 -10.16
CA SER A 229 -16.62 0.05 -9.46
C SER A 229 -16.33 0.21 -7.96
N THR A 230 -15.76 -0.82 -7.32
CA THR A 230 -15.69 -0.89 -5.85
C THR A 230 -14.30 -1.25 -5.33
N LEU A 231 -13.75 -2.42 -5.71
CA LEU A 231 -12.60 -2.97 -4.98
C LEU A 231 -11.31 -2.17 -5.16
N ALA A 232 -11.10 -1.51 -6.30
CA ALA A 232 -9.93 -0.65 -6.48
C ALA A 232 -9.94 0.56 -5.54
N ASN A 233 -11.12 1.16 -5.31
CA ASN A 233 -11.29 2.22 -4.32
C ASN A 233 -11.08 1.70 -2.89
N GLU A 234 -11.57 0.49 -2.59
CA GLU A 234 -11.39 -0.14 -1.29
C GLU A 234 -9.91 -0.45 -1.02
N GLY A 235 -9.19 -1.02 -1.99
CA GLY A 235 -7.75 -1.25 -1.91
C GLY A 235 -6.98 0.05 -1.64
N ARG A 236 -7.24 1.10 -2.44
CA ARG A 236 -6.61 2.42 -2.28
C ARG A 236 -6.85 3.02 -0.89
N LYS A 237 -8.05 2.83 -0.32
CA LYS A 237 -8.36 3.28 1.04
C LYS A 237 -7.39 2.71 2.06
N TYR A 238 -7.13 1.40 2.00
CA TYR A 238 -6.22 0.71 2.92
C TYR A 238 -4.75 0.99 2.63
N GLU A 239 -4.40 1.21 1.36
CA GLU A 239 -3.04 1.58 0.97
C GLU A 239 -2.67 2.91 1.63
N TYR A 240 -3.47 3.94 1.38
CA TYR A 240 -3.22 5.26 1.97
C TYR A 240 -3.45 5.30 3.48
N ALA A 241 -4.28 4.41 4.05
CA ALA A 241 -4.31 4.27 5.50
C ALA A 241 -2.97 3.78 6.08
N SER A 242 -2.26 2.92 5.34
CA SER A 242 -0.94 2.41 5.73
C SER A 242 0.13 3.49 5.53
N THR A 243 0.15 4.15 4.38
CA THR A 243 1.06 5.28 4.09
C THR A 243 0.90 6.40 5.12
N ILE A 244 -0.34 6.81 5.41
CA ILE A 244 -0.60 7.87 6.40
C ILE A 244 -0.25 7.39 7.82
N ALA A 245 -0.43 6.10 8.14
CA ALA A 245 0.00 5.56 9.43
C ALA A 245 1.54 5.59 9.56
N HIS A 246 2.29 5.36 8.49
CA HIS A 246 3.75 5.53 8.49
C HIS A 246 4.12 6.95 8.90
N GLU A 247 3.55 7.95 8.22
CA GLU A 247 3.80 9.36 8.53
C GLU A 247 3.37 9.76 9.95
N MET A 248 2.27 9.20 10.45
CA MET A 248 1.86 9.37 11.85
C MET A 248 2.87 8.77 12.85
N GLY A 249 3.63 7.76 12.45
CA GLY A 249 4.78 7.28 13.21
C GLY A 249 5.87 8.35 13.35
N HIS A 250 6.16 9.09 12.28
CA HIS A 250 7.08 10.24 12.34
C HIS A 250 6.55 11.37 13.23
N VAL A 251 5.23 11.64 13.22
CA VAL A 251 4.60 12.60 14.15
C VAL A 251 4.85 12.22 15.61
N MET A 252 4.88 10.92 15.94
CA MET A 252 5.22 10.44 17.28
C MET A 252 6.72 10.38 17.56
N GLY A 253 7.57 10.77 16.61
CA GLY A 253 9.02 10.83 16.76
C GLY A 253 9.75 9.54 16.42
N LEU A 254 9.20 8.71 15.53
CA LEU A 254 9.91 7.55 15.02
C LEU A 254 10.74 7.92 13.79
N ASN A 255 12.00 7.51 13.72
CA ASN A 255 12.72 7.40 12.45
C ASN A 255 12.42 6.07 11.75
N HIS A 256 12.91 5.91 10.52
CA HIS A 256 12.79 4.63 9.83
C HIS A 256 13.34 3.45 10.62
N SER A 257 12.58 2.36 10.66
CA SER A 257 13.03 1.06 11.18
C SER A 257 14.02 0.43 10.20
N PRO A 258 15.07 -0.28 10.67
CA PRO A 258 15.90 -1.10 9.80
C PRO A 258 15.23 -2.42 9.40
N ASN A 259 14.11 -2.81 10.03
CA ASN A 259 13.43 -4.08 9.75
C ASN A 259 12.39 -3.92 8.65
N LYS A 260 12.55 -4.65 7.54
CA LYS A 260 11.69 -4.60 6.35
C LYS A 260 10.21 -4.95 6.59
N GLN A 261 9.91 -5.65 7.68
CA GLN A 261 8.54 -6.03 8.02
C GLN A 261 7.80 -4.97 8.85
N ASP A 262 8.51 -3.98 9.36
CA ASP A 262 7.93 -2.92 10.16
C ASP A 262 7.20 -1.90 9.28
N LEU A 263 6.11 -1.32 9.81
CA LEU A 263 5.45 -0.20 9.16
C LEU A 263 6.43 0.94 8.96
N MET A 264 7.32 1.20 9.92
CA MET A 264 8.29 2.29 9.80
C MET A 264 9.49 1.97 8.89
N TYR A 265 9.51 0.87 8.13
CA TYR A 265 10.54 0.68 7.11
C TYR A 265 10.33 1.67 5.95
N PHE A 266 11.40 2.25 5.41
CA PHE A 266 11.28 3.33 4.42
C PHE A 266 10.59 2.91 3.11
N GLU A 267 10.62 1.61 2.76
CA GLU A 267 9.88 1.04 1.62
C GLU A 267 8.77 0.09 2.09
N SER A 268 8.20 0.36 3.27
CA SER A 268 7.05 -0.43 3.75
C SER A 268 5.91 -0.33 2.74
N GLY A 269 5.27 -1.45 2.43
CA GLY A 269 4.14 -1.51 1.50
C GLY A 269 3.15 -2.60 1.88
N ASN A 270 1.94 -2.55 1.30
CA ASN A 270 0.88 -3.49 1.62
C ASN A 270 0.43 -4.32 0.40
N ASN A 271 1.10 -5.44 0.16
CA ASN A 271 0.73 -6.34 -0.94
C ASN A 271 -0.72 -6.90 -0.84
N ASN A 272 -1.40 -6.78 0.30
CA ASN A 272 -2.79 -7.21 0.42
C ASN A 272 -3.76 -6.34 -0.38
N VAL A 273 -3.47 -5.04 -0.57
CA VAL A 273 -4.39 -4.12 -1.28
C VAL A 273 -4.47 -4.40 -2.77
N TYR A 274 -3.44 -5.04 -3.33
CA TYR A 274 -3.40 -5.41 -4.74
C TYR A 274 -4.09 -6.76 -5.01
N SER A 275 -4.44 -7.53 -3.98
CA SER A 275 -5.01 -8.86 -4.15
C SER A 275 -6.53 -8.81 -4.26
N PHE A 276 -7.08 -9.26 -5.40
CA PHE A 276 -8.52 -9.35 -5.61
C PHE A 276 -9.21 -10.13 -4.48
N LYS A 277 -8.69 -11.32 -4.16
CA LYS A 277 -9.26 -12.21 -3.14
C LYS A 277 -9.26 -11.56 -1.75
N LYS A 278 -8.15 -10.92 -1.36
CA LYS A 278 -8.04 -10.30 -0.02
C LYS A 278 -8.91 -9.07 0.13
N VAL A 279 -8.95 -8.20 -0.89
CA VAL A 279 -9.81 -7.00 -0.85
C VAL A 279 -11.29 -7.38 -0.92
N LYS A 280 -11.68 -8.36 -1.76
CA LYS A 280 -13.05 -8.89 -1.81
C LYS A 280 -13.48 -9.52 -0.48
N ALA A 281 -12.58 -10.18 0.25
CA ALA A 281 -12.83 -10.71 1.59
C ALA A 281 -12.90 -9.62 2.68
N GLY A 282 -12.46 -8.40 2.38
CA GLY A 282 -12.39 -7.28 3.32
C GLY A 282 -11.09 -7.26 4.13
N LEU A 283 -10.58 -6.05 4.38
CA LEU A 283 -9.35 -5.81 5.13
C LEU A 283 -9.58 -5.22 6.53
N SER A 284 -10.78 -5.38 7.11
CA SER A 284 -11.16 -4.76 8.39
C SER A 284 -10.28 -5.18 9.57
N LYS A 285 -9.68 -6.38 9.52
CA LYS A 285 -8.76 -6.91 10.54
C LYS A 285 -7.30 -6.50 10.30
N TYR A 286 -6.98 -5.97 9.12
CA TYR A 286 -5.62 -5.56 8.78
C TYR A 286 -5.17 -4.37 9.63
N ASN A 287 -3.94 -4.41 10.13
CA ASN A 287 -3.27 -3.31 10.80
C ASN A 287 -1.75 -3.49 10.64
N PRO A 288 -1.05 -2.56 9.96
CA PRO A 288 0.36 -2.73 9.58
C PRO A 288 1.34 -2.57 10.75
N ILE A 289 0.93 -1.97 11.86
CA ILE A 289 1.85 -1.62 12.95
C ILE A 289 2.34 -2.88 13.65
N THR A 290 3.66 -3.09 13.65
CA THR A 290 4.29 -4.24 14.30
C THR A 290 4.48 -4.03 15.79
N THR A 291 4.96 -5.06 16.48
CA THR A 291 5.37 -4.93 17.89
C THR A 291 6.54 -3.96 18.04
N THR A 292 7.47 -3.92 17.08
CA THR A 292 8.60 -2.99 17.06
C THR A 292 8.11 -1.56 16.96
N ASP A 293 7.25 -1.26 15.97
CA ASP A 293 6.65 0.07 15.77
C ASP A 293 5.93 0.54 17.03
N LYS A 294 5.05 -0.32 17.57
CA LYS A 294 4.29 -0.06 18.79
C LYS A 294 5.19 0.26 19.97
N ASN A 295 6.23 -0.54 20.23
CA ASN A 295 7.08 -0.36 21.40
C ASN A 295 7.97 0.89 21.25
N ARG A 296 8.47 1.18 20.04
CA ARG A 296 9.20 2.41 19.75
C ARG A 296 8.31 3.64 19.95
N ALA A 297 7.06 3.61 19.45
CA ALA A 297 6.10 4.70 19.65
C ALA A 297 5.82 4.94 21.14
N LYS A 298 5.58 3.86 21.92
CA LYS A 298 5.40 3.96 23.37
C LYS A 298 6.59 4.63 24.06
N LEU A 299 7.82 4.27 23.66
CA LEU A 299 9.03 4.86 24.23
C LEU A 299 9.13 6.34 23.85
N ALA A 300 8.93 6.69 22.58
CA ALA A 300 9.02 8.07 22.09
C ALA A 300 8.01 8.99 22.79
N LEU A 301 6.76 8.54 22.95
CA LEU A 301 5.72 9.30 23.65
C LEU A 301 6.02 9.44 25.15
N LYS A 302 6.55 8.40 25.80
CA LYS A 302 6.97 8.47 27.21
C LYS A 302 8.11 9.47 27.44
N ILE A 303 9.11 9.47 26.55
CA ILE A 303 10.21 10.43 26.60
C ILE A 303 9.67 11.85 26.38
N TYR A 304 8.81 12.04 25.37
CA TYR A 304 8.20 13.33 25.09
C TYR A 304 7.43 13.88 26.30
N VAL A 305 6.52 13.09 26.88
CA VAL A 305 5.72 13.49 28.04
C VAL A 305 6.59 13.71 29.29
N ALA A 306 7.70 12.98 29.43
CA ALA A 306 8.60 13.19 30.55
C ALA A 306 9.35 14.54 30.47
N ALA A 307 9.48 15.12 29.27
CA ALA A 307 10.23 16.34 28.99
C ALA A 307 9.38 17.62 28.89
N HIS A 308 8.04 17.52 28.90
CA HIS A 308 7.10 18.64 28.70
C HIS A 308 6.02 18.71 29.77
#